data_AF-A0A136MBV4-F1
#
_entry.id   AF-A0A136MBV4-F1
#
_cell.length_a   1.000
_cell.length_b   1.000
_cell.length_c   1.000
_cell.angle_alpha   90.00
_cell.angle_beta   90.00
_cell.angle_gamma   90.00
#
_symmetry.space_group_name_H-M   'P 1'
#
loop_
_entity.id
_entity.type
_entity.pdbx_description
1 polymer ?
#
loop_
_entity_poly.entity_id
_entity_poly.type
_entity_poly.pdbx_seq_one_letter_code
_entity_poly.pdbx_strand_id
1 'polypeptide(L)'
;MKNFISILKTVAINITIFLVLLIVVNWGCGLYLSGLGGEKRNELPNYANDRQLAKDIFHDYHQVSHRYKAFTEWQMLPYTGKTLTIDETGYRVHQPPATTETNPVIRFFGGSTMWGEGADDAHTIPALFHSKFKRGTVANHGQLAYNSRQGLETLITLYAQGKQTDVAVFYDGVNDAAFLCPTEINELPGHRLVPMFQNKIYGGKKQIALAILNNLFTENILLLIRHIKNVNNQNKGLYNCADADKGKEVARMLVETWEMAHALVTSAGESLLLSYNPLLTWASRG
;
A
#
# COMPACT_ATOMS: atom_id res chain seq x y z
N MET A 1 30.37 -37.03 -37.39
CA MET A 1 30.56 -35.62 -36.98
C MET A 1 29.64 -34.63 -37.72
N LYS A 2 29.60 -34.60 -39.07
CA LYS A 2 28.74 -33.66 -39.84
C LYS A 2 27.23 -33.76 -39.52
N ASN A 3 26.69 -34.97 -39.44
CA ASN A 3 25.26 -35.17 -39.12
C ASN A 3 24.90 -34.69 -37.71
N PHE A 4 25.78 -34.94 -36.73
CA PHE A 4 25.60 -34.47 -35.36
C PHE A 4 25.57 -32.94 -35.27
N ILE A 5 26.49 -32.26 -35.97
CA ILE A 5 26.52 -30.79 -36.04
C ILE A 5 25.26 -30.23 -36.73
N SER A 6 24.77 -30.90 -37.78
CA SER A 6 23.53 -30.50 -38.45
C SER A 6 22.32 -30.62 -37.54
N ILE A 7 22.19 -31.71 -36.79
CA ILE A 7 21.12 -31.92 -35.82
C ILE A 7 21.18 -30.85 -34.74
N LEU A 8 22.36 -30.57 -34.18
CA LEU A 8 22.54 -29.53 -33.16
C LEU A 8 22.13 -28.14 -33.67
N LYS A 9 22.47 -27.82 -34.93
CA LYS A 9 22.04 -26.55 -35.57
C LYS A 9 20.52 -26.47 -35.71
N THR A 10 19.88 -27.53 -36.20
CA THR A 10 18.42 -27.57 -36.35
C THR A 10 17.72 -27.42 -35.00
N VAL A 11 18.22 -28.10 -33.96
CA VAL A 11 17.68 -27.97 -32.59
C VAL A 11 17.86 -26.54 -32.07
N ALA A 12 19.05 -25.95 -32.22
CA ALA A 12 19.32 -24.59 -31.76
C ALA A 12 18.43 -23.54 -32.47
N ILE A 13 18.19 -23.70 -33.77
CA ILE A 13 17.31 -22.82 -34.55
C ILE A 13 15.87 -22.92 -34.02
N ASN A 14 15.34 -24.14 -33.84
CA ASN A 14 13.98 -24.33 -33.33
C ASN A 14 13.80 -23.77 -31.91
N ILE A 15 14.79 -23.97 -31.03
CA ILE A 15 14.77 -23.38 -29.69
C ILE A 15 14.76 -21.86 -29.78
N THR A 16 15.60 -21.27 -30.63
CA THR A 16 15.64 -19.81 -30.82
C THR A 16 14.30 -19.28 -31.32
N ILE A 17 13.71 -19.92 -32.32
CA ILE A 17 12.38 -19.54 -32.85
C ILE A 17 11.33 -19.63 -31.75
N PHE A 18 11.31 -20.71 -30.97
CA PHE A 18 10.39 -20.89 -29.86
C PHE A 18 10.53 -19.78 -28.80
N LEU A 19 11.77 -19.45 -28.41
CA LEU A 19 12.04 -18.37 -27.45
C LEU A 19 11.58 -17.01 -27.97
N VAL A 20 11.82 -16.71 -29.26
CA VAL A 20 11.33 -15.47 -29.90
C VAL A 20 9.81 -15.42 -29.91
N LEU A 21 9.14 -16.52 -30.26
CA LEU A 21 7.68 -16.60 -30.23
C LEU A 21 7.13 -16.39 -28.82
N LEU A 22 7.76 -16.97 -27.79
CA LEU A 22 7.38 -16.73 -26.40
C LEU A 22 7.47 -15.26 -26.01
N ILE A 23 8.55 -14.55 -26.40
CA ILE A 23 8.69 -13.11 -26.15
C ILE A 23 7.56 -12.33 -26.83
N VAL A 24 7.27 -12.63 -28.10
CA VAL A 24 6.22 -11.95 -28.87
C VAL A 24 4.84 -12.18 -28.23
N VAL A 25 4.53 -13.42 -27.83
CA VAL A 25 3.27 -13.74 -27.14
C VAL A 25 3.18 -13.04 -25.80
N ASN A 26 4.25 -13.06 -25.00
CA ASN A 26 4.31 -12.39 -23.71
C ASN A 26 4.12 -10.86 -23.84
N TRP A 27 4.74 -10.24 -24.84
CA TRP A 27 4.53 -8.83 -25.14
C TRP A 27 3.10 -8.54 -25.61
N GLY A 28 2.54 -9.37 -26.48
CA GLY A 28 1.13 -9.27 -26.91
C GLY A 28 0.13 -9.38 -25.77
N CYS A 29 0.36 -10.30 -24.82
CA CYS A 29 -0.43 -10.39 -23.58
C CYS A 29 -0.33 -9.10 -22.75
N GLY A 30 0.85 -8.50 -22.67
CA GLY A 30 1.05 -7.23 -21.97
C GLY A 30 0.24 -6.08 -22.58
N LEU A 31 0.24 -5.96 -23.92
CA LEU A 31 -0.58 -4.97 -24.62
C LEU A 31 -2.07 -5.18 -24.38
N TYR A 32 -2.53 -6.44 -24.46
CA TYR A 32 -3.93 -6.77 -24.18
C TYR A 32 -4.32 -6.41 -22.74
N LEU A 33 -3.51 -6.78 -21.74
CA LEU A 33 -3.74 -6.44 -20.34
C LEU A 33 -3.75 -4.92 -20.10
N SER A 34 -2.86 -4.17 -20.77
CA SER A 34 -2.85 -2.71 -20.68
C SER A 34 -4.11 -2.06 -21.25
N GLY A 35 -4.74 -2.67 -22.26
CA GLY A 35 -6.03 -2.22 -22.79
C GLY A 35 -7.23 -2.55 -21.90
N LEU A 36 -7.13 -3.58 -21.06
CA LEU A 36 -8.15 -3.91 -20.06
C LEU A 36 -8.07 -3.02 -18.82
N GLY A 37 -6.84 -2.63 -18.44
CA GLY A 37 -6.54 -1.85 -17.24
C GLY A 37 -6.60 -0.35 -17.51
N GLY A 38 -7.71 0.27 -17.10
CA GLY A 38 -7.81 1.73 -16.96
C GLY A 38 -8.14 2.09 -15.53
N GLU A 39 -7.65 3.23 -15.06
CA GLU A 39 -8.15 3.81 -13.80
C GLU A 39 -9.64 4.10 -13.97
N LYS A 40 -10.48 3.42 -13.18
CA LYS A 40 -11.95 3.58 -13.14
C LYS A 40 -12.44 4.17 -11.83
N ARG A 41 -11.56 4.37 -10.84
CA ARG A 41 -11.95 4.92 -9.53
C ARG A 41 -12.45 6.35 -9.65
N ASN A 42 -11.98 7.09 -10.65
CA ASN A 42 -12.52 8.39 -11.04
C ASN A 42 -13.99 8.33 -11.50
N GLU A 43 -14.52 7.14 -11.81
CA GLU A 43 -15.90 6.94 -12.23
C GLU A 43 -16.85 6.50 -11.11
N LEU A 44 -16.35 6.36 -9.87
CA LEU A 44 -17.18 5.92 -8.75
C LEU A 44 -18.32 6.93 -8.45
N PRO A 45 -19.45 6.45 -7.89
CA PRO A 45 -20.62 7.30 -7.65
C PRO A 45 -20.36 8.52 -6.76
N ASN A 46 -19.41 8.42 -5.83
CA ASN A 46 -19.01 9.53 -4.95
C ASN A 46 -18.38 10.72 -5.70
N TYR A 47 -17.98 10.54 -6.95
CA TYR A 47 -17.48 11.61 -7.82
C TYR A 47 -18.48 12.03 -8.90
N ALA A 48 -19.74 11.60 -8.83
CA ALA A 48 -20.75 11.93 -9.85
C ALA A 48 -20.90 13.44 -10.10
N ASN A 49 -20.72 14.26 -9.06
CA ASN A 49 -20.85 15.71 -9.14
C ASN A 49 -19.62 16.41 -9.74
N ASP A 50 -18.43 15.79 -9.67
CA ASP A 50 -17.21 16.35 -10.23
C ASP A 50 -16.22 15.25 -10.65
N ARG A 51 -16.43 14.74 -11.86
CA ARG A 51 -15.55 13.73 -12.47
C ARG A 51 -14.18 14.29 -12.86
N GLN A 52 -14.07 15.61 -13.04
CA GLN A 52 -12.79 16.22 -13.41
C GLN A 52 -11.88 16.29 -12.19
N LEU A 53 -12.41 16.71 -11.03
CA LEU A 53 -11.68 16.65 -9.76
C LEU A 53 -11.19 15.23 -9.48
N ALA A 54 -12.03 14.21 -9.70
CA ALA A 54 -11.62 12.82 -9.49
C ALA A 54 -10.46 12.40 -10.42
N LYS A 55 -10.49 12.81 -11.69
CA LYS A 55 -9.38 12.57 -12.62
C LYS A 55 -8.10 13.24 -12.12
N ASP A 56 -8.19 14.48 -11.63
CA ASP A 56 -7.03 15.22 -11.12
C ASP A 56 -6.47 14.58 -9.84
N ILE A 57 -7.33 14.13 -8.92
CA ILE A 57 -6.96 13.39 -7.70
C ILE A 57 -6.19 12.11 -8.06
N PHE A 58 -6.76 11.29 -8.94
CA PHE A 58 -6.09 10.04 -9.32
C PHE A 58 -4.88 10.28 -10.20
N HIS A 59 -4.83 11.35 -11.00
CA HIS A 59 -3.63 11.75 -11.71
C HIS A 59 -2.49 12.01 -10.71
N ASP A 60 -2.72 12.88 -9.72
CA ASP A 60 -1.71 13.21 -8.71
C ASP A 60 -1.31 11.99 -7.88
N TYR A 61 -2.27 11.16 -7.48
CA TYR A 61 -2.03 9.89 -6.76
C TYR A 61 -1.01 8.99 -7.48
N HIS A 62 -1.09 8.88 -8.81
CA HIS A 62 -0.17 8.03 -9.59
C HIS A 62 1.23 8.63 -9.76
N GLN A 63 1.42 9.92 -9.49
CA GLN A 63 2.74 10.56 -9.53
C GLN A 63 3.51 10.42 -8.21
N VAL A 64 2.83 10.07 -7.12
CA VAL A 64 3.45 9.95 -5.81
C VAL A 64 4.45 8.78 -5.80
N SER A 65 5.68 9.09 -5.38
CA SER A 65 6.76 8.12 -5.20
C SER A 65 7.12 7.99 -3.72
N HIS A 66 7.84 6.92 -3.35
CA HIS A 66 8.27 6.66 -1.98
C HIS A 66 9.78 6.40 -1.91
N ARG A 67 10.35 6.66 -0.74
CA ARG A 67 11.73 6.32 -0.37
C ARG A 67 11.74 5.35 0.79
N TYR A 68 12.86 4.65 0.98
CA TYR A 68 13.09 3.89 2.20
C TYR A 68 13.11 4.81 3.42
N LYS A 69 12.49 4.37 4.52
CA LYS A 69 12.50 5.03 5.83
C LYS A 69 12.81 3.99 6.90
N ALA A 70 13.76 4.27 7.78
CA ALA A 70 14.04 3.34 8.88
C ALA A 70 12.80 3.17 9.79
N PHE A 71 12.61 1.95 10.31
CA PHE A 71 11.54 1.52 11.23
C PHE A 71 10.11 1.46 10.67
N THR A 72 9.83 2.19 9.59
CA THR A 72 8.52 2.16 8.90
C THR A 72 8.63 1.76 7.43
N GLU A 73 9.83 1.42 6.99
CA GLU A 73 10.24 0.87 5.69
C GLU A 73 10.05 1.79 4.48
N TRP A 74 9.01 2.61 4.43
CA TRP A 74 8.81 3.58 3.37
C TRP A 74 8.22 4.89 3.88
N GLN A 75 8.43 5.97 3.12
CA GLN A 75 7.80 7.27 3.32
C GLN A 75 7.61 7.90 1.94
N MET A 76 6.51 8.61 1.71
CA MET A 76 6.34 9.37 0.46
C MET A 76 7.46 10.40 0.26
N LEU A 77 7.82 10.63 -0.99
CA LEU A 77 8.67 11.74 -1.41
C LEU A 77 7.85 13.04 -1.51
N PRO A 78 8.49 14.21 -1.38
CA PRO A 78 7.82 15.50 -1.58
C PRO A 78 7.20 15.58 -2.96
N TYR A 79 6.00 16.15 -3.03
CA TYR A 79 5.22 16.25 -4.26
C TYR A 79 4.23 17.40 -4.16
N THR A 80 4.10 18.19 -5.23
CA THR A 80 3.12 19.27 -5.31
C THR A 80 2.35 19.13 -6.61
N GLY A 81 1.12 18.60 -6.50
CA GLY A 81 0.18 18.45 -7.59
C GLY A 81 -0.93 19.49 -7.56
N LYS A 82 -2.00 19.25 -8.32
CA LYS A 82 -3.18 20.13 -8.36
C LYS A 82 -4.09 19.96 -7.13
N THR A 83 -4.13 18.75 -6.60
CA THR A 83 -5.07 18.30 -5.56
C THR A 83 -4.36 17.70 -4.34
N LEU A 84 -3.07 17.44 -4.47
CA LEU A 84 -2.29 16.72 -3.48
C LEU A 84 -0.93 17.37 -3.25
N THR A 85 -0.61 17.61 -1.98
CA THR A 85 0.67 18.18 -1.54
C THR A 85 1.31 17.33 -0.45
N ILE A 86 2.55 16.94 -0.66
CA ILE A 86 3.41 16.23 0.29
C ILE A 86 4.62 17.11 0.57
N ASP A 87 4.86 17.42 1.83
CA ASP A 87 5.97 18.28 2.24
C ASP A 87 7.33 17.54 2.24
N GLU A 88 8.39 18.27 2.59
CA GLU A 88 9.76 17.77 2.69
C GLU A 88 9.94 16.64 3.73
N THR A 89 9.03 16.55 4.69
CA THR A 89 9.04 15.47 5.68
C THR A 89 8.41 14.18 5.14
N GLY A 90 7.69 14.28 4.01
CA GLY A 90 7.00 13.17 3.35
C GLY A 90 5.56 12.98 3.83
N TYR A 91 4.99 13.97 4.53
CA TYR A 91 3.61 13.93 5.00
C TYR A 91 2.71 14.78 4.12
N ARG A 92 1.48 14.30 3.96
CA ARG A 92 0.46 15.04 3.23
C ARG A 92 0.01 16.24 4.08
N VAL A 93 -0.08 17.40 3.46
CA VAL A 93 -0.41 18.66 4.14
C VAL A 93 -1.71 19.25 3.63
N HIS A 94 -2.37 20.03 4.48
CA HIS A 94 -3.56 20.79 4.14
C HIS A 94 -3.46 22.21 4.66
N GLN A 95 -4.24 23.10 4.07
CA GLN A 95 -4.30 24.50 4.52
C GLN A 95 -5.12 24.60 5.81
N PRO A 96 -4.57 25.16 6.91
CA PRO A 96 -5.31 25.36 8.14
C PRO A 96 -6.35 26.48 7.97
N PRO A 97 -7.48 26.44 8.70
CA PRO A 97 -8.42 27.57 8.74
C PRO A 97 -7.76 28.84 9.30
N ALA A 98 -8.15 30.02 8.80
CA ALA A 98 -7.51 31.30 9.14
C ALA A 98 -7.53 31.68 10.63
N THR A 99 -8.47 31.16 11.41
CA THR A 99 -8.64 31.48 12.84
C THR A 99 -8.52 30.21 13.68
N THR A 100 -7.38 29.54 13.61
CA THR A 100 -7.15 28.29 14.35
C THR A 100 -6.22 28.55 15.53
N GLU A 101 -6.64 28.11 16.72
CA GLU A 101 -5.75 27.99 17.88
C GLU A 101 -4.59 27.04 17.53
N THR A 102 -3.37 27.33 17.97
CA THR A 102 -2.20 26.48 17.66
C THR A 102 -2.12 25.23 18.55
N ASN A 103 -2.88 25.19 19.64
CA ASN A 103 -2.97 24.06 20.57
C ASN A 103 -4.40 23.52 20.64
N PRO A 104 -4.58 22.21 20.88
CA PRO A 104 -3.55 21.18 21.06
C PRO A 104 -2.86 20.74 19.75
N VAL A 105 -1.72 20.05 19.83
CA VAL A 105 -1.08 19.34 18.71
C VAL A 105 -1.76 17.98 18.52
N ILE A 106 -2.46 17.81 17.39
CA ILE A 106 -3.28 16.64 17.09
C ILE A 106 -2.66 15.88 15.92
N ARG A 107 -2.33 14.60 16.13
CA ARG A 107 -1.65 13.76 15.15
C ARG A 107 -2.50 12.58 14.76
N PHE A 108 -2.68 12.40 13.46
CA PHE A 108 -3.49 11.34 12.87
C PHE A 108 -2.59 10.27 12.24
N PHE A 109 -2.79 9.00 12.59
CA PHE A 109 -2.01 7.85 12.15
C PHE A 109 -2.90 6.84 11.43
N GLY A 110 -2.36 6.20 10.40
CA GLY A 110 -2.99 5.05 9.77
C GLY A 110 -2.57 4.81 8.32
N GLY A 111 -3.29 3.91 7.66
CA GLY A 111 -3.08 3.54 6.26
C GLY A 111 -3.57 4.55 5.22
N SER A 112 -3.86 4.05 4.01
CA SER A 112 -4.25 4.89 2.86
C SER A 112 -5.53 5.70 3.08
N THR A 113 -6.46 5.21 3.92
CA THR A 113 -7.66 5.97 4.29
C THR A 113 -7.31 7.22 5.11
N MET A 114 -6.36 7.14 6.05
CA MET A 114 -5.91 8.30 6.81
C MET A 114 -5.08 9.26 5.95
N TRP A 115 -4.21 8.70 5.10
CA TRP A 115 -3.44 9.47 4.11
C TRP A 115 -4.35 10.22 3.12
N GLY A 116 -5.56 9.72 2.87
CA GLY A 116 -6.59 10.35 2.03
C GLY A 116 -6.56 9.89 0.58
N GLU A 117 -6.35 8.60 0.33
CA GLU A 117 -6.46 8.04 -1.02
C GLU A 117 -7.86 8.34 -1.60
N GLY A 118 -7.90 8.98 -2.78
CA GLY A 118 -9.14 9.41 -3.40
C GLY A 118 -9.72 10.74 -2.89
N ALA A 119 -9.01 11.45 -2.00
CA ALA A 119 -9.38 12.81 -1.57
C ALA A 119 -8.33 13.83 -2.05
N ASP A 120 -8.72 15.10 -2.16
CA ASP A 120 -7.79 16.24 -2.26
C ASP A 120 -7.32 16.68 -0.85
N ASP A 121 -6.39 17.63 -0.79
CA ASP A 121 -5.81 18.10 0.48
C ASP A 121 -6.84 18.72 1.44
N ALA A 122 -7.93 19.29 0.92
CA ALA A 122 -8.98 19.89 1.75
C ALA A 122 -9.95 18.86 2.34
N HIS A 123 -10.00 17.66 1.75
CA HIS A 123 -11.03 16.64 2.06
C HIS A 123 -10.46 15.34 2.66
N THR A 124 -9.22 15.35 3.15
CA THR A 124 -8.72 14.24 3.99
C THR A 124 -9.38 14.23 5.37
N ILE A 125 -9.35 13.10 6.09
CA ILE A 125 -9.89 13.02 7.46
C ILE A 125 -9.29 14.10 8.37
N PRO A 126 -7.95 14.30 8.43
CA PRO A 126 -7.36 15.36 9.25
C PRO A 126 -7.74 16.77 8.78
N ALA A 127 -7.87 17.00 7.48
CA ALA A 127 -8.27 18.31 6.94
C ALA A 127 -9.72 18.66 7.29
N LEU A 128 -10.64 17.71 7.15
CA LEU A 128 -12.04 17.86 7.53
C LEU A 128 -12.20 18.08 9.03
N PHE A 129 -11.43 17.36 9.85
CA PHE A 129 -11.35 17.60 11.29
C PHE A 129 -10.91 19.05 11.56
N HIS A 130 -9.81 19.49 10.95
CA HIS A 130 -9.25 20.82 11.16
C HIS A 130 -10.25 21.92 10.77
N SER A 131 -10.90 21.77 9.61
CA SER A 131 -11.92 22.71 9.10
C SER A 131 -13.15 22.80 10.02
N LYS A 132 -13.60 21.66 10.55
CA LYS A 132 -14.79 21.58 11.40
C LYS A 132 -14.57 22.17 12.79
N PHE A 133 -13.45 21.84 13.43
CA PHE A 133 -13.19 22.24 14.82
C PHE A 133 -12.40 23.54 14.96
N LYS A 134 -11.67 23.95 13.91
CA LYS A 134 -10.86 25.18 13.86
C LYS A 134 -9.95 25.33 15.09
N ARG A 135 -9.37 24.21 15.52
CA ARG A 135 -8.59 24.13 16.74
C ARG A 135 -7.41 23.19 16.59
N GLY A 136 -6.27 23.63 17.11
CA GLY A 136 -5.06 22.85 17.22
C GLY A 136 -4.18 22.86 15.99
N THR A 137 -2.95 22.36 16.17
CA THR A 137 -2.05 22.05 15.06
C THR A 137 -2.33 20.62 14.62
N VAL A 138 -2.96 20.43 13.46
CA VAL A 138 -3.36 19.11 12.95
C VAL A 138 -2.34 18.58 11.94
N ALA A 139 -1.81 17.38 12.17
CA ALA A 139 -0.85 16.72 11.28
C ALA A 139 -1.33 15.34 10.82
N ASN A 140 -1.20 15.07 9.52
CA ASN A 140 -1.50 13.78 8.91
C ASN A 140 -0.23 12.92 8.80
N HIS A 141 -0.06 11.97 9.72
CA HIS A 141 1.01 10.96 9.69
C HIS A 141 0.59 9.68 8.99
N GLY A 142 -0.58 9.66 8.32
CA GLY A 142 -1.00 8.54 7.51
C GLY A 142 -0.02 8.29 6.36
N GLN A 143 0.11 7.03 5.93
CA GLN A 143 0.90 6.64 4.77
C GLN A 143 0.21 5.50 4.01
N LEU A 144 0.44 5.43 2.69
CA LEU A 144 -0.12 4.35 1.88
C LEU A 144 0.38 3.00 2.37
N ALA A 145 -0.56 2.07 2.53
CA ALA A 145 -0.35 0.70 2.96
C ALA A 145 0.27 0.49 4.36
N TYR A 146 0.37 1.52 5.21
CA TYR A 146 0.79 1.34 6.60
C TYR A 146 -0.21 0.48 7.38
N ASN A 147 0.29 -0.45 8.19
CA ASN A 147 -0.50 -1.14 9.20
C ASN A 147 -0.36 -0.47 10.58
N SER A 148 -1.09 -0.98 11.58
CA SER A 148 -1.10 -0.41 12.93
C SER A 148 0.30 -0.30 13.55
N ARG A 149 1.16 -1.31 13.33
CA ARG A 149 2.52 -1.33 13.86
C ARG A 149 3.36 -0.18 13.31
N GLN A 150 3.27 0.09 12.02
CA GLN A 150 3.98 1.22 11.41
C GLN A 150 3.46 2.58 11.93
N GLY A 151 2.16 2.67 12.23
CA GLY A 151 1.58 3.83 12.93
C GLY A 151 2.22 4.05 14.31
N LEU A 152 2.34 3.00 15.11
CA LEU A 152 2.98 3.04 16.43
C LEU A 152 4.46 3.45 16.34
N GLU A 153 5.23 2.87 15.43
CA GLU A 153 6.64 3.23 15.23
C GLU A 153 6.81 4.71 14.81
N THR A 154 5.85 5.24 14.06
CA THR A 154 5.82 6.67 13.70
C THR A 154 5.64 7.54 14.94
N LEU A 155 4.71 7.17 15.85
CA LEU A 155 4.51 7.87 17.12
C LEU A 155 5.77 7.81 18.01
N ILE A 156 6.38 6.63 18.15
CA ILE A 156 7.63 6.46 18.93
C ILE A 156 8.75 7.35 18.36
N THR A 157 8.88 7.40 17.03
CA THR A 157 9.86 8.25 16.36
C THR A 157 9.63 9.73 16.68
N LEU A 158 8.38 10.18 16.69
CA LEU A 158 8.03 11.57 17.03
C LEU A 158 8.41 11.91 18.47
N TYR A 159 8.12 11.03 19.43
CA TYR A 159 8.52 11.22 20.82
C TYR A 159 10.04 11.21 21.01
N ALA A 160 10.75 10.29 20.33
CA ALA A 160 12.21 10.26 20.35
C ALA A 160 12.84 11.55 19.79
N GLN A 161 12.13 12.26 18.91
CA GLN A 161 12.53 13.56 18.36
C GLN A 161 12.05 14.76 19.20
N GLY A 162 11.44 14.52 20.36
CA GLY A 162 10.88 15.57 21.22
C GLY A 162 9.69 16.31 20.60
N LYS A 163 8.95 15.67 19.68
CA LYS A 163 7.75 16.26 19.07
C LYS A 163 6.54 16.04 19.97
N GLN A 164 5.86 17.14 20.31
CA GLN A 164 4.63 17.14 21.11
C GLN A 164 3.47 16.44 20.39
N THR A 165 2.61 15.74 21.13
CA THR A 165 1.43 15.04 20.62
C THR A 165 0.28 15.07 21.62
N ASP A 166 -0.27 16.25 21.93
CA ASP A 166 -1.36 16.38 22.90
C ASP A 166 -2.55 15.44 22.65
N VAL A 167 -2.84 15.16 21.36
CA VAL A 167 -3.83 14.16 20.96
C VAL A 167 -3.28 13.27 19.84
N ALA A 168 -3.34 11.95 20.03
CA ALA A 168 -3.09 10.97 18.99
C ALA A 168 -4.40 10.33 18.51
N VAL A 169 -4.55 10.14 17.20
CA VAL A 169 -5.71 9.49 16.60
C VAL A 169 -5.24 8.37 15.67
N PHE A 170 -5.61 7.12 15.95
CA PHE A 170 -5.28 5.98 15.09
C PHE A 170 -6.51 5.48 14.33
N TYR A 171 -6.34 5.21 13.04
CA TYR A 171 -7.36 4.60 12.18
C TYR A 171 -6.76 3.47 11.33
N ASP A 172 -6.84 2.25 11.86
CA ASP A 172 -6.13 1.07 11.34
C ASP A 172 -6.99 -0.21 11.34
N GLY A 173 -6.40 -1.32 10.88
CA GLY A 173 -6.98 -2.66 10.93
C GLY A 173 -7.17 -3.32 9.56
N VAL A 174 -7.57 -2.55 8.54
CA VAL A 174 -7.76 -3.09 7.18
C VAL A 174 -6.43 -3.61 6.61
N ASN A 175 -5.34 -2.88 6.82
CA ASN A 175 -4.02 -3.25 6.30
C ASN A 175 -3.41 -4.39 7.11
N ASP A 176 -3.62 -4.42 8.43
CA ASP A 176 -3.19 -5.54 9.28
C ASP A 176 -3.74 -6.86 8.75
N ALA A 177 -5.05 -6.96 8.52
CA ALA A 177 -5.64 -8.16 7.96
C ALA A 177 -5.30 -8.34 6.46
N ALA A 178 -5.49 -7.34 5.61
CA ALA A 178 -5.27 -7.48 4.17
C ALA A 178 -3.81 -7.82 3.79
N PHE A 179 -2.85 -7.45 4.63
CA PHE A 179 -1.42 -7.62 4.35
C PHE A 179 -0.72 -8.66 5.20
N LEU A 180 -1.28 -9.09 6.34
CA LEU A 180 -0.67 -10.14 7.15
C LEU A 180 -1.35 -11.50 6.96
N CYS A 181 -2.60 -11.51 6.50
CA CYS A 181 -3.33 -12.74 6.20
C CYS A 181 -3.00 -13.45 4.87
N PRO A 182 -2.30 -12.86 3.87
CA PRO A 182 -1.84 -13.62 2.73
C PRO A 182 -0.97 -14.82 3.13
N THR A 183 -1.09 -15.94 2.42
CA THR A 183 -0.35 -17.19 2.72
C THR A 183 1.16 -17.07 2.57
N GLU A 184 1.65 -16.09 1.80
CA GLU A 184 3.08 -15.82 1.63
C GLU A 184 3.73 -15.13 2.84
N ILE A 185 2.91 -14.58 3.75
CA ILE A 185 3.37 -13.97 4.99
C ILE A 185 3.42 -15.05 6.06
N ASN A 186 4.63 -15.55 6.33
CA ASN A 186 4.85 -16.65 7.28
C ASN A 186 5.34 -16.18 8.65
N GLU A 187 5.76 -14.93 8.76
CA GLU A 187 6.35 -14.36 9.97
C GLU A 187 5.56 -13.13 10.43
N LEU A 188 5.28 -13.07 11.73
CA LEU A 188 4.62 -11.97 12.41
C LEU A 188 5.47 -11.57 13.64
N PRO A 189 5.57 -10.26 13.99
CA PRO A 189 5.02 -9.12 13.26
C PRO A 189 5.68 -8.88 11.89
N GLY A 190 4.99 -8.19 10.98
CA GLY A 190 5.51 -7.92 9.62
C GLY A 190 4.71 -6.86 8.86
N HIS A 191 4.96 -6.76 7.56
CA HIS A 191 4.24 -5.90 6.61
C HIS A 191 4.22 -6.54 5.20
N ARG A 192 3.36 -6.04 4.29
CA ARG A 192 3.12 -6.67 2.97
C ARG A 192 4.37 -6.86 2.09
N LEU A 193 5.43 -6.10 2.33
CA LEU A 193 6.63 -6.09 1.47
C LEU A 193 7.74 -7.00 2.00
N VAL A 194 7.57 -7.66 3.15
CA VAL A 194 8.59 -8.57 3.72
C VAL A 194 9.03 -9.64 2.72
N PRO A 195 8.13 -10.39 2.03
CA PRO A 195 8.56 -11.42 1.08
C PRO A 195 9.34 -10.83 -0.10
N MET A 196 8.93 -9.66 -0.58
CA MET A 196 9.62 -8.94 -1.66
C MET A 196 11.02 -8.52 -1.23
N PHE A 197 11.18 -7.97 -0.02
CA PHE A 197 12.48 -7.54 0.49
C PHE A 197 13.39 -8.73 0.78
N GLN A 198 12.90 -9.79 1.41
CA GLN A 198 13.67 -11.02 1.63
C GLN A 198 14.18 -11.59 0.30
N ASN A 199 13.33 -11.66 -0.72
CA ASN A 199 13.71 -12.09 -2.07
C ASN A 199 14.80 -11.19 -2.66
N LYS A 200 14.63 -9.86 -2.64
CA LYS A 200 15.61 -8.93 -3.22
C LYS A 200 16.95 -8.92 -2.48
N ILE A 201 16.95 -9.09 -1.15
CA ILE A 201 18.15 -9.06 -0.32
C ILE A 201 18.89 -10.40 -0.34
N TYR A 202 18.17 -11.51 -0.18
CA TYR A 202 18.75 -12.84 0.02
C TYR A 202 18.67 -13.77 -1.20
N GLY A 203 17.92 -13.41 -2.24
CA GLY A 203 17.67 -14.29 -3.40
C GLY A 203 18.88 -14.56 -4.29
N GLY A 204 19.91 -13.72 -4.20
CA GLY A 204 21.16 -13.87 -4.93
C GLY A 204 21.01 -13.83 -6.47
N LYS A 205 22.11 -14.14 -7.18
CA LYS A 205 22.19 -14.00 -8.64
C LYS A 205 21.21 -14.88 -9.42
N LYS A 206 20.93 -16.09 -8.91
CA LYS A 206 20.01 -17.05 -9.56
C LYS A 206 18.58 -16.51 -9.58
N GLN A 207 18.13 -15.89 -8.49
CA GLN A 207 16.78 -15.36 -8.41
C GLN A 207 16.60 -14.10 -9.27
N ILE A 208 17.64 -13.26 -9.36
CA ILE A 208 17.68 -12.14 -10.31
C ILE A 208 17.57 -12.66 -11.75
N ALA A 209 18.35 -13.69 -12.11
CA ALA A 209 18.27 -14.30 -13.44
C ALA A 209 16.87 -14.88 -13.73
N LEU A 210 16.28 -15.59 -12.77
CA LEU A 210 14.91 -16.10 -12.89
C LEU A 210 13.88 -14.98 -13.04
N ALA A 211 14.02 -13.87 -12.31
CA ALA A 211 13.12 -12.73 -12.44
C ALA A 211 13.21 -12.10 -13.84
N ILE A 212 14.42 -11.94 -14.38
CA ILE A 212 14.63 -11.43 -15.75
C ILE A 212 14.03 -12.38 -16.78
N LEU A 213 14.29 -13.69 -16.66
CA LEU A 213 13.74 -14.70 -17.57
C LEU A 213 12.21 -14.74 -17.50
N ASN A 214 11.63 -14.70 -16.30
CA ASN A 214 10.18 -14.70 -16.13
C ASN A 214 9.54 -13.47 -16.77
N ASN A 215 10.09 -12.27 -16.52
CA ASN A 215 9.61 -11.03 -17.11
C ASN A 215 9.67 -11.07 -18.64
N LEU A 216 10.80 -11.54 -19.19
CA LEU A 216 11.00 -11.60 -20.64
C LEU A 216 10.06 -12.60 -21.33
N PHE A 217 9.86 -13.78 -20.75
CA PHE A 217 9.22 -14.90 -21.46
C PHE A 217 7.79 -15.23 -21.02
N THR A 218 7.38 -14.95 -19.78
CA THR A 218 6.17 -15.58 -19.21
C THR A 218 5.29 -14.71 -18.33
N GLU A 219 5.78 -13.59 -17.80
CA GLU A 219 5.07 -12.81 -16.78
C GLU A 219 3.67 -12.38 -17.20
N ASN A 220 3.53 -11.71 -18.35
CA ASN A 220 2.23 -11.24 -18.83
C ASN A 220 1.32 -12.39 -19.27
N ILE A 221 1.89 -13.48 -19.78
CA ILE A 221 1.13 -14.70 -20.12
C ILE A 221 0.49 -15.25 -18.84
N LEU A 222 1.27 -15.40 -17.77
CA LEU A 222 0.80 -15.90 -16.49
C LEU A 222 -0.20 -14.94 -15.84
N LEU A 223 0.01 -13.62 -15.94
CA LEU A 223 -0.94 -12.62 -15.47
C LEU A 223 -2.28 -12.71 -16.21
N LEU A 224 -2.25 -12.88 -17.54
CA LEU A 224 -3.46 -13.05 -18.35
C LEU A 224 -4.19 -14.35 -18.00
N ILE A 225 -3.46 -15.47 -17.86
CA ILE A 225 -4.03 -16.74 -17.40
C ILE A 225 -4.68 -16.58 -16.03
N ARG A 226 -4.03 -15.89 -15.09
CA ARG A 226 -4.59 -15.61 -13.77
C ARG A 226 -5.83 -14.73 -13.86
N HIS A 227 -5.81 -13.69 -14.69
CA HIS A 227 -6.97 -12.83 -14.90
C HIS A 227 -8.18 -13.64 -15.40
N ILE A 228 -8.00 -14.45 -16.45
CA ILE A 228 -9.05 -15.32 -17.00
C ILE A 228 -9.53 -16.35 -15.96
N LYS A 229 -8.60 -16.94 -15.19
CA LYS A 229 -8.95 -17.92 -14.15
C LYS A 229 -9.66 -17.30 -12.95
N ASN A 230 -9.24 -16.13 -12.48
CA ASN A 230 -9.88 -15.44 -11.35
C ASN A 230 -11.26 -14.91 -11.71
N VAL A 231 -11.48 -14.47 -12.96
CA VAL A 231 -12.82 -14.14 -13.46
C VAL A 231 -13.73 -15.37 -13.45
N ASN A 232 -13.16 -16.56 -13.69
CA ASN A 232 -13.91 -17.82 -13.78
C ASN A 232 -13.98 -18.64 -12.47
N ASN A 233 -13.25 -18.27 -11.41
CA ASN A 233 -13.14 -19.11 -10.20
C ASN A 233 -12.99 -18.27 -8.93
N GLN A 234 -13.89 -18.49 -7.97
CA GLN A 234 -13.78 -18.08 -6.57
C GLN A 234 -12.65 -18.90 -5.90
N ASN A 235 -11.38 -18.58 -6.19
CA ASN A 235 -10.26 -19.34 -5.65
C ASN A 235 -10.18 -19.21 -4.12
N LYS A 236 -10.47 -20.32 -3.44
CA LYS A 236 -10.05 -20.58 -2.06
C LYS A 236 -8.51 -20.53 -1.95
N GLY A 237 -8.01 -19.79 -0.97
CA GLY A 237 -6.69 -20.07 -0.37
C GLY A 237 -5.56 -19.04 -0.56
N LEU A 238 -5.81 -17.81 -1.02
CA LEU A 238 -4.77 -16.76 -0.99
C LEU A 238 -4.56 -16.15 0.40
N TYR A 239 -5.54 -16.33 1.28
CA TYR A 239 -5.57 -15.84 2.65
C TYR A 239 -5.79 -17.00 3.61
N ASN A 240 -5.07 -17.04 4.73
CA ASN A 240 -5.15 -18.11 5.74
C ASN A 240 -5.43 -17.60 7.15
N CYS A 241 -6.17 -16.49 7.27
CA CYS A 241 -6.64 -15.99 8.57
C CYS A 241 -8.05 -16.43 8.96
N ALA A 242 -8.90 -16.79 7.99
CA ALA A 242 -10.26 -17.26 8.30
C ALA A 242 -10.17 -18.57 9.10
N ASP A 243 -10.71 -18.56 10.32
CA ASP A 243 -10.78 -19.69 11.25
C ASP A 243 -9.42 -20.32 11.63
N ALA A 244 -8.32 -19.54 11.54
CA ALA A 244 -6.97 -19.98 11.87
C ALA A 244 -6.38 -19.20 13.05
N ASP A 245 -5.42 -19.80 13.75
CA ASP A 245 -4.68 -19.13 14.84
C ASP A 245 -3.95 -17.88 14.34
N LYS A 246 -3.51 -17.88 13.08
CA LYS A 246 -2.93 -16.70 12.44
C LYS A 246 -3.88 -15.50 12.42
N GLY A 247 -5.18 -15.71 12.18
CA GLY A 247 -6.17 -14.63 12.23
C GLY A 247 -6.31 -14.03 13.62
N LYS A 248 -6.30 -14.89 14.66
CA LYS A 248 -6.30 -14.45 16.06
C LYS A 248 -5.03 -13.70 16.43
N GLU A 249 -3.87 -14.18 15.96
CA GLU A 249 -2.57 -13.53 16.15
C GLU A 249 -2.56 -12.12 15.53
N VAL A 250 -3.01 -11.97 14.28
CA VAL A 250 -3.12 -10.67 13.60
C VAL A 250 -4.07 -9.73 14.34
N ALA A 251 -5.24 -10.22 14.76
CA ALA A 251 -6.19 -9.42 15.54
C ALA A 251 -5.62 -9.00 16.91
N ARG A 252 -4.94 -9.92 17.59
CA ARG A 252 -4.26 -9.66 18.88
C ARG A 252 -3.19 -8.59 18.71
N MET A 253 -2.34 -8.70 17.70
CA MET A 253 -1.30 -7.70 17.42
C MET A 253 -1.86 -6.31 17.19
N LEU A 254 -2.99 -6.17 16.47
CA LEU A 254 -3.66 -4.89 16.27
C LEU A 254 -4.07 -4.27 17.61
N VAL A 255 -4.73 -5.05 18.47
CA VAL A 255 -5.18 -4.60 19.79
C VAL A 255 -4.00 -4.26 20.69
N GLU A 256 -3.00 -5.13 20.79
CA GLU A 256 -1.78 -4.90 21.59
C GLU A 256 -1.02 -3.66 21.10
N THR A 257 -0.99 -3.40 19.78
CA THR A 257 -0.38 -2.20 19.21
C THR A 257 -1.10 -0.93 19.66
N TRP A 258 -2.42 -0.96 19.71
CA TRP A 258 -3.22 0.16 20.22
C TRP A 258 -3.08 0.33 21.73
N GLU A 259 -2.99 -0.75 22.50
CA GLU A 259 -2.71 -0.68 23.94
C GLU A 259 -1.33 -0.07 24.21
N MET A 260 -0.32 -0.42 23.41
CA MET A 260 1.00 0.21 23.48
C MET A 260 0.94 1.71 23.14
N ALA A 261 0.22 2.09 22.07
CA ALA A 261 0.01 3.50 21.75
C ALA A 261 -0.69 4.24 22.90
N HIS A 262 -1.70 3.62 23.51
CA HIS A 262 -2.43 4.17 24.65
C HIS A 262 -1.51 4.39 25.84
N ALA A 263 -0.70 3.39 26.20
CA ALA A 263 0.25 3.50 27.30
C ALA A 263 1.27 4.63 27.06
N LEU A 264 1.80 4.76 25.83
CA LEU A 264 2.74 5.83 25.50
C LEU A 264 2.10 7.23 25.64
N VAL A 265 0.95 7.44 25.01
CA VAL A 265 0.25 8.74 25.00
C VAL A 265 -0.20 9.13 26.41
N THR A 266 -0.79 8.20 27.16
CA THR A 266 -1.25 8.48 28.54
C THR A 266 -0.09 8.73 29.50
N SER A 267 1.04 8.04 29.34
CA SER A 267 2.25 8.30 30.16
C SER A 267 2.83 9.70 29.93
N ALA A 268 2.59 10.29 28.77
CA ALA A 268 2.96 11.67 28.44
C ALA A 268 1.95 12.72 28.95
N GLY A 269 0.83 12.30 29.55
CA GLY A 269 -0.27 13.19 29.96
C GLY A 269 -1.17 13.64 28.81
N GLU A 270 -1.10 12.96 27.66
CA GLU A 270 -1.79 13.28 26.41
C GLU A 270 -3.03 12.38 26.22
N SER A 271 -3.89 12.67 25.22
CA SER A 271 -5.14 11.92 24.96
C SER A 271 -5.06 11.04 23.70
N LEU A 272 -5.61 9.83 23.74
CA LEU A 272 -5.67 8.91 22.59
C LEU A 272 -7.11 8.63 22.13
N LEU A 273 -7.33 8.67 20.82
CA LEU A 273 -8.54 8.19 20.15
C LEU A 273 -8.21 7.03 19.20
N LEU A 274 -8.89 5.90 19.38
CA LEU A 274 -8.74 4.71 18.56
C LEU A 274 -10.01 4.48 17.74
N SER A 275 -9.87 4.19 16.45
CA SER A 275 -10.99 3.84 15.59
C SER A 275 -10.60 2.70 14.65
N TYR A 276 -11.44 1.66 14.59
CA TYR A 276 -11.24 0.52 13.70
C TYR A 276 -11.73 0.85 12.30
N ASN A 277 -10.97 0.47 11.27
CA ASN A 277 -11.38 0.55 9.88
C ASN A 277 -12.04 -0.78 9.42
N PRO A 278 -13.38 -0.88 9.32
CA PRO A 278 -14.09 -2.13 9.11
C PRO A 278 -14.23 -2.56 7.64
N LEU A 279 -13.46 -1.96 6.70
CA LEU A 279 -13.63 -2.17 5.25
C LEU A 279 -13.56 -3.64 4.78
N LEU A 280 -13.08 -4.57 5.61
CA LEU A 280 -13.11 -6.02 5.32
C LEU A 280 -14.50 -6.66 5.36
N THR A 281 -15.53 -5.98 5.85
CA THR A 281 -16.91 -6.51 5.86
C THR A 281 -17.59 -6.50 4.50
N TRP A 282 -17.02 -5.83 3.48
CA TRP A 282 -17.60 -5.74 2.13
C TRP A 282 -16.98 -6.68 1.10
N ALA A 283 -15.82 -7.27 1.36
CA ALA A 283 -15.13 -8.15 0.41
C ALA A 283 -15.55 -9.63 0.49
N SER A 284 -16.35 -10.02 1.49
CA SER A 284 -16.83 -11.41 1.68
C SER A 284 -18.28 -11.65 1.24
N ARG A 285 -18.92 -10.65 0.60
CA ARG A 285 -20.23 -10.77 -0.03
C ARG A 285 -20.15 -10.36 -1.50
N GLY A 286 -19.52 -11.20 -2.31
CA GLY A 286 -19.46 -11.11 -3.77
C GLY A 286 -19.21 -12.48 -4.38
#